data_AF-A0A8J6NTX5-F1
#
_entry.id   AF-A0A8J6NTX5-F1
#
_cell.length_a   1.000
_cell.length_b   1.000
_cell.length_c   1.000
_cell.angle_alpha   90.00
_cell.angle_beta   90.00
_cell.angle_gamma   90.00
#
_symmetry.space_group_name_H-M   'P 1'
#
loop_
_entity.id
_entity.type
_entity.pdbx_description
1 polymer ?
#
loop_
_entity_poly.entity_id
_entity_poly.type
_entity_poly.pdbx_seq_one_letter_code
_entity_poly.pdbx_strand_id
1 'polypeptide(L)' 'MANLDKEELRVITYSLSIFIRNQLFRKDVNKNLFQSCRAVSSDHNLNESEAALVIIEKLWERLRKTHKLRVVK' A
#
# COMPACT_ATOMS: atom_id res chain seq x y z
N MET A 1 7.49 -22.55 -2.74
CA MET A 1 7.79 -21.70 -1.56
C MET A 1 7.05 -20.40 -1.76
N ALA A 2 6.06 -20.09 -0.92
CA ALA A 2 5.20 -18.92 -1.14
C ALA A 2 5.96 -17.64 -0.79
N ASN A 3 6.22 -16.84 -1.81
CA ASN A 3 6.69 -15.47 -1.73
C ASN A 3 5.62 -14.71 -2.48
N LEU A 4 4.74 -13.99 -1.77
CA LEU A 4 3.60 -13.29 -2.38
C LEU A 4 4.08 -12.53 -3.61
N ASP A 5 3.76 -13.02 -4.80
CA ASP A 5 4.26 -12.41 -6.02
C ASP A 5 3.42 -11.17 -6.38
N LYS A 6 3.78 -10.49 -7.48
CA LYS A 6 3.12 -9.25 -7.85
C LYS A 6 1.67 -9.48 -8.31
N GLU A 7 1.35 -10.65 -8.86
CA GLU A 7 -0.01 -11.00 -9.29
C GLU A 7 -0.86 -11.38 -8.07
N GLU A 8 -0.32 -12.14 -7.12
CA GLU A 8 -1.01 -12.42 -5.86
C GLU A 8 -1.25 -11.13 -5.05
N LEU A 9 -0.30 -10.19 -5.07
CA LEU A 9 -0.48 -8.87 -4.48
C LEU A 9 -1.66 -8.15 -5.12
N ARG A 10 -1.74 -8.09 -6.45
CA ARG A 10 -2.84 -7.43 -7.19
C ARG A 10 -4.22 -7.91 -6.75
N VAL A 11 -4.38 -9.21 -6.50
CA VAL A 11 -5.66 -9.80 -6.06
C VAL A 11 -6.08 -9.25 -4.68
N ILE A 12 -5.14 -9.08 -3.75
CA ILE A 12 -5.42 -8.60 -2.39
C ILE A 12 -5.45 -7.07 -2.31
N THR A 13 -4.76 -6.39 -3.23
CA THR A 13 -4.58 -4.94 -3.25
C THR A 13 -5.90 -4.17 -3.28
N TYR A 14 -6.94 -4.69 -3.95
CA TYR A 14 -8.22 -3.97 -4.02
C TYR A 14 -8.88 -3.80 -2.65
N SER A 15 -9.12 -4.89 -1.91
CA SER A 15 -9.74 -4.81 -0.59
C SER A 15 -8.84 -4.13 0.44
N LEU A 16 -7.53 -4.40 0.36
CA LEU A 16 -6.54 -3.81 1.26
C LEU A 16 -6.39 -2.29 1.05
N SER A 17 -6.43 -1.81 -0.19
CA SER A 17 -6.33 -0.37 -0.49
C SER A 17 -7.54 0.39 0.03
N ILE A 18 -8.74 -0.17 -0.09
CA ILE A 18 -9.96 0.41 0.51
C ILE A 18 -9.82 0.50 2.03
N PHE A 19 -9.35 -0.58 2.68
CA PHE A 19 -9.15 -0.60 4.12
C PHE A 19 -8.14 0.48 4.57
N ILE A 20 -6.96 0.51 3.94
CA ILE A 20 -5.89 1.48 4.24
C ILE A 20 -6.39 2.91 4.01
N ARG A 21 -7.06 3.18 2.90
CA ARG A 21 -7.64 4.50 2.61
C ARG A 21 -8.60 4.94 3.70
N ASN A 22 -9.53 4.07 4.07
CA ASN A 22 -10.56 4.37 5.07
C ASN A 22 -9.98 4.58 6.48
N GLN A 23 -8.85 3.95 6.79
CA GLN A 23 -8.16 4.07 8.08
C GLN A 23 -7.22 5.27 8.14
N LEU A 24 -6.41 5.48 7.10
CA LEU A 24 -5.29 6.43 7.14
C LEU A 24 -5.60 7.78 6.48
N PHE A 25 -6.46 7.81 5.48
CA PHE A 25 -6.70 9.03 4.68
C PHE A 25 -8.11 9.61 4.86
N ARG A 26 -8.93 9.01 5.72
CA ARG A 26 -10.24 9.57 6.04
C ARG A 26 -10.08 10.85 6.87
N LYS A 27 -10.84 11.90 6.53
CA LYS A 27 -10.92 13.17 7.29
C LYS A 27 -9.58 13.90 7.49
N ASP A 28 -8.67 13.83 6.52
CA ASP A 28 -7.46 14.66 6.54
C ASP A 28 -6.51 14.38 7.73
N VAL A 29 -6.65 13.20 8.36
CA VAL A 29 -5.99 12.85 9.62
C VAL A 29 -4.47 12.74 9.46
N ASN A 30 -3.99 12.19 8.34
CA ASN A 30 -2.56 11.94 8.11
C ASN A 30 -2.01 12.70 6.89
N LYS A 31 -2.14 14.04 6.88
CA LYS A 31 -1.58 14.90 5.81
C LYS A 31 -0.10 14.65 5.53
N ASN A 32 0.70 14.44 6.57
CA ASN A 32 2.14 14.18 6.43
C ASN A 32 2.42 12.84 5.75
N LEU A 33 1.65 11.80 6.07
CA LEU A 33 1.76 10.50 5.40
C LEU A 33 1.36 10.62 3.93
N PHE A 34 0.29 11.35 3.64
CA PHE A 34 -0.18 11.58 2.27
C PHE A 34 0.84 12.36 1.44
N GLN A 35 1.45 13.40 2.02
CA GLN A 35 2.58 14.12 1.41
C GLN A 35 3.78 13.21 1.15
N SER A 36 4.10 12.33 2.10
CA SER A 36 5.18 11.35 1.93
C SER A 36 4.87 10.39 0.78
N CYS A 37 3.61 9.98 0.61
CA CYS A 37 3.19 9.15 -0.52
C CYS A 37 3.42 9.86 -1.86
N ARG A 38 3.06 11.15 -1.97
CA ARG A 38 3.32 11.97 -3.17
C ARG A 38 4.81 12.10 -3.48
N ALA A 39 5.62 12.33 -2.46
CA ALA A 39 7.07 12.43 -2.62
C ALA A 39 7.69 11.12 -3.13
N VAL A 40 7.21 9.97 -2.62
CA VAL A 40 7.68 8.64 -3.02
C VAL A 40 7.20 8.25 -4.42
N SER A 41 5.95 8.57 -4.78
CA SER A 41 5.41 8.26 -6.11
C SER A 41 5.89 9.21 -7.21
N SER A 42 6.46 10.37 -6.84
CA SER A 42 6.70 11.50 -7.76
C SER A 42 5.44 12.01 -8.45
N ASP A 43 4.25 11.63 -7.95
CA ASP A 43 2.95 12.05 -8.47
C ASP A 43 2.29 13.01 -7.49
N HIS A 44 2.12 14.26 -7.96
CA HIS A 44 1.54 15.33 -7.16
C HIS A 44 0.00 15.32 -7.18
N ASN A 45 -0.61 14.60 -8.12
CA ASN A 45 -2.06 14.46 -8.27
C ASN A 45 -2.61 13.16 -7.68
N LEU A 46 -1.76 12.42 -6.98
CA LEU A 46 -2.09 11.20 -6.27
C LEU A 46 -3.30 11.40 -5.35
N ASN A 47 -4.37 10.65 -5.57
CA ASN A 47 -5.55 10.61 -4.70
C ASN A 47 -5.37 9.64 -3.52
N GLU A 48 -6.31 9.61 -2.58
CA GLU A 48 -6.22 8.79 -1.37
C GLU A 48 -6.22 7.28 -1.66
N SER A 49 -6.85 6.86 -2.75
CA SER A 49 -6.82 5.45 -3.17
C SER A 49 -5.45 5.09 -3.74
N GLU A 50 -4.86 5.96 -4.56
CA GLU A 50 -3.51 5.79 -5.10
C GLU A 50 -2.44 5.85 -4.01
N ALA A 51 -2.60 6.71 -3.00
CA ALA A 51 -1.72 6.71 -1.83
C ALA A 51 -1.79 5.41 -1.04
N ALA A 52 -2.98 4.80 -0.92
CA ALA A 52 -3.11 3.50 -0.30
C ALA A 52 -2.36 2.41 -1.09
N LEU A 53 -2.35 2.49 -2.42
CA LEU A 53 -1.56 1.59 -3.28
C LEU A 53 -0.05 1.76 -3.05
N VAL A 54 0.44 3.00 -2.98
CA VAL A 54 1.87 3.30 -2.68
C VAL A 54 2.29 2.66 -1.35
N ILE A 55 1.44 2.74 -0.33
CA ILE A 55 1.69 2.11 0.97
C ILE A 55 1.79 0.58 0.82
N ILE A 56 0.85 -0.05 0.10
CA ILE A 56 0.85 -1.50 -0.11
C ILE A 56 2.11 -1.96 -0.82
N GLU A 57 2.53 -1.26 -1.88
CA GLU A 57 3.76 -1.57 -2.61
C GLU A 57 5.00 -1.45 -1.73
N LYS A 58 5.11 -0.38 -0.92
CA LYS A 58 6.25 -0.19 -0.02
C LYS A 58 6.28 -1.19 1.12
N LEU A 59 5.12 -1.57 1.67
CA LEU A 59 5.01 -2.65 2.65
C LEU A 59 5.47 -3.97 2.03
N TRP A 60 5.00 -4.30 0.83
CA TRP A 60 5.38 -5.51 0.12
C TRP A 60 6.87 -5.58 -0.18
N GLU A 61 7.47 -4.49 -0.68
CA GLU A 61 8.92 -4.38 -0.91
C GLU A 61 9.72 -4.65 0.37
N ARG A 62 9.31 -4.05 1.49
CA ARG A 62 9.97 -4.21 2.79
C ARG A 62 9.79 -5.61 3.35
N LEU A 63 8.60 -6.17 3.23
CA LEU A 63 8.28 -7.50 3.73
C LEU A 63 9.06 -8.56 2.94
N ARG A 64 9.18 -8.45 1.61
CA ARG A 64 10.04 -9.35 0.81
C ARG A 64 11.51 -9.35 1.23
N LYS A 65 12.02 -8.22 1.72
CA LYS A 65 13.40 -8.10 2.20
C LYS A 65 13.62 -8.71 3.59
N THR A 66 12.57 -8.75 4.41
CA THR A 66 12.70 -9.11 5.84
C THR A 66 12.09 -10.47 6.18
N HIS A 67 11.07 -10.93 5.44
CA HIS A 67 10.28 -12.11 5.74
C HIS A 67 9.79 -12.82 4.46
N LYS A 68 9.56 -14.13 4.53
CA LYS A 68 8.83 -14.86 3.47
C LYS A 68 7.33 -14.62 3.64
N LEU A 69 6.74 -13.73 2.84
CA LEU A 69 5.29 -13.50 2.85
C LEU A 69 4.53 -14.72 2.33
N ARG A 70 3.59 -15.23 3.14
CA ARG A 70 2.70 -16.34 2.78
C ARG A 70 1.25 -15.89 2.92
N VAL A 71 0.43 -16.17 1.91
CA VAL A 71 -1.03 -16.09 2.07
C VAL A 71 -1.44 -17.17 3.07
N VAL A 72 -2.13 -16.77 4.14
CA VAL A 72 -2.74 -17.69 5.10
C VAL A 72 -4.18 -17.92 4.65
N LYS A 73 -4.52 -19.18 4.36
CA LYS A 73 -5.90 -19.61 4.07
C LYS A 73 -6.70 -19.77 5.34
#